data_AF-A0A3G7U987-F1
#
_entry.id   AF-A0A3G7U987-F1
#
_cell.length_a   1.000
_cell.length_b   1.000
_cell.length_c   1.000
_cell.angle_alpha   90.00
_cell.angle_beta   90.00
_cell.angle_gamma   90.00
#
_symmetry.space_group_name_H-M   'P 1'
#
loop_
_entity.id
_entity.type
_entity.pdbx_description
1 polymer ?
#
loop_
_entity_poly.entity_id
_entity_poly.type
_entity_poly.pdbx_seq_one_letter_code
_entity_poly.pdbx_strand_id
1 'polypeptide(L)'
;MTIDKQKLQKLLWSEVASWKSDCSEWKQSSEALGEFLGEKTTEEVALELLAENEALRKDAARYRFLCDKFGETKLPCVLERILAGDLYVADGKSSIDSAIDAAMGKGEQS
;
A
#
# COMPACT_ATOMS: atom_id res chain seq x y z
N MET A 1 -5.68 -2.02 -5.83
CA MET A 1 -6.39 -3.31 -5.61
C MET A 1 -7.66 -3.03 -4.80
N THR A 2 -8.81 -3.67 -5.10
CA THR A 2 -10.12 -3.39 -4.47
C THR A 2 -10.68 -4.55 -3.63
N ILE A 3 -9.88 -5.58 -3.35
CA ILE A 3 -10.29 -6.74 -2.56
C ILE A 3 -10.51 -6.38 -1.09
N ASP A 4 -11.51 -6.99 -0.45
CA ASP A 4 -11.72 -6.89 0.99
C ASP A 4 -10.60 -7.66 1.73
N LYS A 5 -9.59 -6.92 2.17
CA LYS A 5 -8.40 -7.47 2.86
C LYS A 5 -8.75 -8.12 4.21
N GLN A 6 -9.80 -7.66 4.89
CA GLN A 6 -10.22 -8.23 6.17
C GLN A 6 -10.90 -9.58 5.97
N LYS A 7 -11.76 -9.69 4.95
CA LYS A 7 -12.37 -10.98 4.58
C LYS A 7 -11.33 -11.95 4.04
N LEU A 8 -10.41 -11.50 3.19
CA LEU A 8 -9.28 -12.29 2.69
C LEU A 8 -8.46 -12.89 3.84
N GLN A 9 -8.08 -12.06 4.83
CA GLN A 9 -7.29 -12.49 5.97
C GLN A 9 -7.98 -13.61 6.77
N LYS A 10 -9.30 -13.50 7.00
CA LYS A 10 -10.07 -14.52 7.72
C LYS A 10 -10.10 -15.86 6.97
N LEU A 11 -10.30 -15.82 5.65
CA LEU A 11 -10.34 -17.04 4.82
C LEU A 11 -8.97 -17.72 4.75
N LEU A 12 -7.89 -16.94 4.57
CA LEU A 12 -6.53 -17.46 4.60
C LEU A 12 -6.18 -18.09 5.95
N TRP A 13 -6.57 -17.47 7.07
CA TRP A 13 -6.34 -18.06 8.39
C TRP A 13 -7.13 -19.35 8.60
N SER A 14 -8.36 -19.42 8.11
CA SER A 14 -9.16 -20.65 8.13
C SER A 14 -8.47 -21.76 7.34
N GLU A 15 -7.96 -21.46 6.14
CA GLU A 15 -7.31 -22.45 5.29
C GLU A 15 -6.01 -22.96 5.93
N VAL A 16 -5.19 -22.04 6.45
CA VAL A 16 -3.96 -22.37 7.19
C VAL A 16 -4.27 -23.22 8.44
N ALA A 17 -5.34 -22.92 9.17
CA ALA A 17 -5.74 -23.68 10.35
C ALA A 17 -6.20 -25.10 9.99
N SER A 18 -7.02 -25.25 8.94
CA SER A 18 -7.48 -26.54 8.45
C SER A 18 -6.34 -27.40 7.92
N TRP A 19 -5.39 -26.80 7.20
CA TRP A 19 -4.17 -27.49 6.75
C TRP A 19 -3.30 -27.95 7.92
N LYS A 20 -3.04 -27.07 8.91
CA LYS A 20 -2.21 -27.41 10.08
C LYS A 20 -2.82 -28.48 10.99
N SER A 21 -4.14 -28.63 10.99
CA SER A 21 -4.85 -29.59 11.84
C SER A 21 -5.06 -30.95 11.17
N ASP A 22 -4.58 -31.16 9.93
CA ASP A 22 -4.92 -32.31 9.09
C ASP A 22 -6.44 -32.58 9.05
N CYS A 23 -7.23 -31.51 9.21
CA CYS A 23 -8.68 -31.61 9.28
C CYS A 23 -9.24 -31.78 7.87
N SER A 24 -10.17 -32.72 7.68
CA SER A 24 -10.87 -32.95 6.41
C SER A 24 -11.63 -31.73 5.86
N GLU A 25 -11.81 -30.70 6.68
CA GLU A 25 -12.46 -29.42 6.34
C GLU A 25 -11.58 -28.49 5.49
N TRP A 26 -10.31 -28.82 5.23
CA TRP A 26 -9.44 -28.01 4.37
C TRP A 26 -10.03 -27.76 2.98
N LYS A 27 -10.80 -28.72 2.43
CA LYS A 27 -11.47 -28.58 1.14
C LYS A 27 -12.52 -27.46 1.14
N GLN A 28 -13.32 -27.36 2.20
CA GLN A 28 -14.35 -26.32 2.32
C GLN A 28 -13.70 -24.94 2.47
N SER A 29 -12.62 -24.85 3.24
CA SER A 29 -11.90 -23.59 3.40
C SER A 29 -11.22 -23.14 2.10
N SER A 30 -10.69 -24.07 1.31
CA SER A 30 -10.05 -23.77 0.02
C SER A 30 -11.09 -23.40 -1.05
N GLU A 31 -12.25 -24.06 -1.07
CA GLU A 31 -13.39 -23.71 -1.95
C GLU A 31 -13.94 -22.31 -1.63
N ALA A 32 -14.17 -22.00 -0.35
CA ALA A 32 -14.63 -20.68 0.08
C ALA A 32 -13.62 -19.57 -0.25
N LEU A 33 -12.31 -19.87 -0.19
CA LEU A 33 -11.27 -18.93 -0.64
C LEU A 33 -11.33 -18.75 -2.16
N GLY A 34 -11.41 -19.83 -2.93
CA GLY A 34 -11.53 -19.78 -4.39
C GLY A 34 -12.75 -18.97 -4.85
N GLU A 35 -13.92 -19.22 -4.27
CA GLU A 35 -15.14 -18.44 -4.54
C GLU A 35 -14.96 -16.94 -4.22
N PHE A 36 -14.26 -16.62 -3.13
CA PHE A 36 -14.01 -15.23 -2.74
C PHE A 36 -13.03 -14.52 -3.68
N LEU A 37 -12.01 -15.22 -4.17
CA LEU A 37 -11.01 -14.67 -5.09
C LEU A 37 -11.53 -14.56 -6.53
N GLY A 38 -12.50 -15.39 -6.91
CA GLY A 38 -13.10 -15.40 -8.24
C GLY A 38 -12.10 -15.90 -9.29
N GLU A 39 -11.80 -15.06 -10.29
CA GLU A 39 -10.85 -15.40 -11.36
C GLU A 39 -9.38 -15.34 -10.93
N LYS A 40 -9.08 -14.71 -9.79
CA LYS A 40 -7.71 -14.55 -9.31
C LYS A 40 -7.26 -15.73 -8.48
N THR A 41 -5.99 -16.08 -8.63
CA THR A 41 -5.30 -17.00 -7.74
C THR A 41 -4.83 -16.30 -6.46
N THR A 42 -4.58 -17.09 -5.41
CA THR A 42 -4.01 -16.57 -4.15
C THR A 42 -2.65 -15.91 -4.39
N GLU A 43 -1.85 -16.45 -5.31
CA GLU A 43 -0.55 -15.95 -5.71
C GLU A 43 -0.64 -14.59 -6.41
N GLU A 44 -1.58 -14.41 -7.35
CA GLU A 44 -1.81 -13.11 -8.00
C GLU A 44 -2.22 -12.04 -6.99
N VAL A 45 -3.13 -12.38 -6.07
CA VAL A 45 -3.52 -11.46 -4.99
C VAL A 45 -2.34 -11.15 -4.06
N ALA A 46 -1.50 -12.14 -3.76
CA ALA A 46 -0.29 -11.92 -2.97
C ALA A 46 0.70 -10.97 -3.68
N LEU A 47 0.92 -11.14 -4.98
CA LEU A 47 1.77 -10.24 -5.78
C LEU A 47 1.21 -8.82 -5.84
N GLU A 48 -0.10 -8.66 -6.02
CA GLU A 48 -0.76 -7.34 -5.97
C GLU A 48 -0.62 -6.68 -4.59
N LEU A 49 -0.80 -7.45 -3.51
CA LEU A 49 -0.61 -6.98 -2.13
C LEU A 49 0.83 -6.56 -1.85
N LEU A 50 1.82 -7.29 -2.36
CA LEU A 50 3.24 -6.93 -2.23
C LEU A 50 3.54 -5.62 -2.96
N ALA A 51 3.05 -5.46 -4.19
CA ALA A 51 3.20 -4.22 -4.96
C ALA A 51 2.52 -3.03 -4.27
N GLU A 52 1.31 -3.23 -3.73
CA GLU A 52 0.61 -2.20 -2.97
C GLU A 52 1.35 -1.83 -1.69
N ASN A 53 1.88 -2.81 -0.95
CA ASN A 53 2.65 -2.55 0.27
C ASN A 53 3.92 -1.75 -0.02
N GLU A 54 4.62 -2.06 -1.11
CA GLU A 54 5.80 -1.32 -1.55
C GLU A 54 5.45 0.13 -1.91
N ALA A 55 4.35 0.35 -2.62
CA ALA A 55 3.86 1.71 -2.92
C ALA A 55 3.54 2.49 -1.63
N LEU A 56 2.85 1.85 -0.67
CA LEU A 56 2.53 2.45 0.63
C LEU A 56 3.78 2.78 1.45
N ARG A 57 4.80 1.91 1.42
CA ARG A 57 6.09 2.16 2.10
C ARG A 57 6.82 3.36 1.51
N LYS A 58 6.81 3.52 0.18
CA LYS A 58 7.38 4.69 -0.49
C LYS A 58 6.66 5.97 -0.10
N ASP A 59 5.32 5.97 -0.13
CA ASP A 59 4.54 7.13 0.29
C ASP A 59 4.80 7.49 1.76
N ALA A 60 4.88 6.50 2.66
CA ALA A 60 5.24 6.72 4.06
C ALA A 60 6.67 7.22 4.25
N ALA A 61 7.62 6.80 3.41
CA ALA A 61 8.99 7.32 3.42
C ALA A 61 9.06 8.78 2.98
N ARG A 62 8.35 9.13 1.89
CA ARG A 62 8.22 10.52 1.40
C ARG A 62 7.61 11.41 2.47
N TYR A 63 6.52 10.97 3.11
CA TYR A 63 5.89 11.73 4.19
C TYR A 63 6.85 12.00 5.34
N ARG A 64 7.55 10.96 5.83
CA ARG A 64 8.56 11.11 6.90
C ARG A 64 9.67 12.08 6.51
N PHE A 65 10.19 11.96 5.28
CA PHE A 65 11.20 12.89 4.76
C PHE A 65 10.73 14.34 4.78
N LEU A 66 9.48 14.59 4.36
CA LEU A 66 8.90 15.95 4.41
C LEU A 66 8.77 16.44 5.86
N CYS A 67 8.31 15.59 6.78
CA CYS A 67 8.22 15.95 8.20
C CYS A 67 9.59 16.32 8.77
N ASP A 68 10.63 15.54 8.47
CA ASP A 68 12.00 15.80 8.92
C ASP A 68 12.58 17.09 8.32
N LYS A 69 12.31 17.35 7.03
CA LYS A 69 12.83 18.53 6.32
C LYS A 69 12.16 19.84 6.72
N PHE A 70 10.84 19.84 6.92
CA PHE A 70 10.06 21.06 7.09
C PHE A 70 9.55 21.26 8.52
N GLY A 71 9.59 20.22 9.35
CA GLY A 71 8.88 20.16 10.63
C GLY A 71 7.39 19.93 10.45
N GLU A 72 6.78 19.16 11.36
CA GLU A 72 5.33 18.81 11.32
C GLU A 72 4.41 20.03 11.22
N THR A 73 4.85 21.20 11.72
CA THR A 73 4.06 22.43 11.77
C THR A 73 4.01 23.24 10.48
N LYS A 74 4.89 22.99 9.50
CA LYS A 74 4.92 23.74 8.22
C LYS A 74 4.36 22.96 7.02
N LEU A 75 4.16 21.65 7.17
CA LEU A 75 3.49 20.80 6.18
C LEU A 75 2.06 21.26 5.85
N PRO A 76 1.22 21.64 6.84
CA PRO A 76 -0.14 22.09 6.57
C PRO A 76 -0.20 23.30 5.63
N CYS A 77 0.69 24.29 5.78
CA CYS A 77 0.70 25.49 4.96
C CYS A 77 1.06 25.22 3.49
N VAL A 78 1.91 24.21 3.21
CA VAL A 78 2.22 23.81 1.83
C VAL A 78 1.04 23.04 1.21
N LEU A 79 0.41 22.16 1.99
CA LEU A 79 -0.77 21.41 1.56
C LEU A 79 -1.97 22.33 1.32
N GLU A 80 -2.22 23.31 2.20
CA GLU A 80 -3.27 24.31 2.05
C GLU A 80 -3.12 25.11 0.75
N ARG A 81 -1.90 25.53 0.39
CA ARG A 81 -1.66 26.26 -0.85
C ARG A 81 -1.83 25.41 -2.10
N ILE A 82 -1.48 24.13 -2.05
CA ILE A 82 -1.74 23.19 -3.16
C ILE A 82 -3.24 22.94 -3.30
N LEU A 83 -3.96 22.73 -2.19
CA LEU A 83 -5.41 22.51 -2.18
C LEU A 83 -6.22 23.76 -2.57
N ALA A 84 -5.74 24.96 -2.20
CA ALA A 84 -6.31 26.24 -2.60
C ALA A 84 -6.05 26.58 -4.09
N GLY A 85 -5.19 25.80 -4.78
CA GLY A 85 -4.85 26.01 -6.18
C GLY A 85 -3.78 27.09 -6.41
N ASP A 86 -3.16 27.61 -5.35
CA ASP A 86 -2.09 28.63 -5.43
C ASP A 86 -0.78 28.06 -5.98
N LEU A 87 -0.62 26.73 -5.96
CA LEU A 87 0.49 26.00 -6.54
C LEU A 87 -0.06 25.01 -7.57
N TYR A 88 0.09 25.35 -8.85
CA TYR A 88 -0.19 24.43 -9.94
C TYR A 88 0.94 23.40 -10.08
N VAL A 89 0.57 22.11 -10.04
CA VAL A 89 1.48 21.00 -10.31
C VAL A 89 1.02 20.32 -11.59
N ALA A 90 1.70 20.64 -12.70
CA ALA A 90 1.29 20.30 -14.06
C ALA A 90 0.98 18.81 -14.29
N ASP A 91 1.66 17.91 -13.56
CA ASP A 91 1.51 16.45 -13.73
C ASP A 91 0.91 15.74 -12.49
N GLY A 92 0.40 16.50 -11.51
CA GLY A 92 -0.25 15.93 -10.32
C GLY A 92 0.70 15.15 -9.39
N LYS A 93 0.16 14.13 -8.70
CA LYS A 93 0.87 13.37 -7.64
C LYS A 93 2.19 12.77 -8.11
N SER A 94 2.27 12.27 -9.35
CA SER A 94 3.46 11.57 -9.86
C SER A 94 4.69 12.48 -9.97
N SER A 95 4.54 13.74 -10.40
CA SER A 95 5.66 14.68 -10.45
C SER A 95 6.07 15.17 -9.06
N ILE A 96 5.13 15.30 -8.11
CA ILE A 96 5.46 15.57 -6.70
C ILE A 96 6.27 14.40 -6.13
N ASP A 97 5.79 13.18 -6.29
CA ASP A 97 6.47 11.97 -5.81
C ASP A 97 7.89 11.87 -6.39
N SER A 98 8.05 12.11 -7.69
CA SER A 98 9.35 12.09 -8.39
C SER A 98 10.30 13.17 -7.88
N ALA A 99 9.80 14.38 -7.61
CA ALA A 99 10.60 15.47 -7.07
C ALA A 99 11.08 15.18 -5.64
N ILE A 100 10.21 14.57 -4.81
CA ILE A 100 10.57 14.15 -3.46
C ILE A 100 11.61 13.02 -3.52
N ASP A 101 11.40 12.00 -4.35
CA ASP A 101 12.36 10.90 -4.52
C ASP A 101 13.75 11.42 -4.97
N ALA A 102 13.78 12.35 -5.92
CA ALA A 102 15.02 13.00 -6.36
C ALA A 102 15.69 13.83 -5.25
N ALA A 103 14.91 14.45 -4.35
CA ALA A 103 15.45 15.18 -3.21
C ALA A 103 15.99 14.25 -2.13
N MET A 104 15.34 13.10 -1.89
CA MET A 104 15.80 12.06 -0.96
C MET A 104 17.15 11.48 -1.41
N GLY A 105 17.30 11.14 -2.70
CA GLY A 105 18.55 10.56 -3.22
C GLY A 105 19.77 11.50 -3.24
N LYS A 106 19.57 12.82 -3.15
CA LYS A 106 20.66 13.81 -3.07
C LYS A 106 21.25 13.96 -1.67
N GLY A 107 20.58 13.46 -0.63
CA GLY A 107 21.03 13.55 0.77
C GLY A 107 22.10 12.52 1.16
N GLU A 108 22.30 11.47 0.37
CA GLU A 108 23.23 10.36 0.68
C GLU A 108 24.67 10.60 0.18
N GLN A 109 24.94 11.71 -0.51
CA GLN A 109 26.24 12.02 -1.11
C GLN A 109 27.09 13.02 -0.31
N SER A 110 26.81 13.24 0.97
CA SER A 110 27.56 14.20 1.80
C SER A 110 28.09 13.62 3.09
#